data_AF-A0A4Y2LGY3-F1
#
_entry.id   AF-A0A4Y2LGY3-F1
#
_cell.length_a   1.000
_cell.length_b   1.000
_cell.length_c   1.000
_cell.angle_alpha   90.00
_cell.angle_beta   90.00
_cell.angle_gamma   90.00
#
_symmetry.space_group_name_H-M   'P 1'
#
loop_
_entity.id
_entity.type
_entity.pdbx_description
1 polymer ?
#
loop_
_entity_poly.entity_id
_entity_poly.type
_entity_poly.pdbx_seq_one_letter_code
_entity_poly.pdbx_strand_id
1 'polypeptide(L)'
;KALPVLTGPATRLPSKTYAKCGGEHANRDCRIKGKIPEPKCVNCGETGHLAAWKGCKTIPVITGPATRQPRKTYAQAANKDTSEGEKKSPKQEKNTTEIIAGLADIKESLEALRDLKYLIQEFPTIIEAAKKCKQVKTKVMIVLNPLMGV
;
A
#
# COMPACT_ATOMS: atom_id res chain seq x y z
N LYS A 1 -4.10 23.68 43.35
CA LYS A 1 -3.38 23.22 42.14
C LYS A 1 -4.41 23.01 41.04
N ALA A 2 -4.56 24.00 40.15
CA ALA A 2 -5.49 23.91 39.02
C ALA A 2 -4.79 23.19 37.85
N LEU A 3 -5.48 22.23 37.24
CA LEU A 3 -5.05 21.54 36.02
C LEU A 3 -5.28 22.46 34.81
N PRO A 4 -4.38 22.49 33.80
CA PRO A 4 -4.59 23.31 32.62
C PRO A 4 -5.64 22.67 31.70
N VAL A 5 -6.64 23.47 31.33
CA VAL A 5 -7.59 23.17 30.27
C VAL A 5 -6.84 23.19 28.94
N LEU A 6 -6.70 22.02 28.30
CA LEU A 6 -6.17 21.91 26.95
C LEU A 6 -7.23 22.39 25.96
N THR A 7 -7.21 23.67 25.59
CA THR A 7 -7.92 24.16 24.42
C THR A 7 -7.14 23.79 23.17
N GLY A 8 -7.37 22.58 22.65
CA GLY A 8 -6.91 22.22 21.30
C GLY A 8 -7.68 23.02 20.24
N PRO A 9 -7.07 23.40 19.11
CA PRO A 9 -7.78 24.07 18.04
C PRO A 9 -8.81 23.11 17.42
N ALA A 10 -10.09 23.51 17.46
CA ALA A 10 -11.17 22.82 16.77
C ALA A 10 -10.83 22.71 15.28
N THR A 11 -10.63 21.49 14.80
CA THR A 11 -10.52 21.19 13.37
C THR A 11 -11.87 21.46 12.72
N ARG A 12 -12.04 22.71 12.26
CA ARG A 12 -13.20 23.15 11.48
C ARG A 12 -13.24 22.29 10.20
N LEU A 13 -14.33 21.54 10.00
CA LEU A 13 -14.64 20.87 8.73
C LEU A 13 -14.51 21.90 7.58
N PRO A 14 -13.91 21.56 6.44
CA PRO A 14 -13.70 22.53 5.37
C PRO A 14 -15.07 22.98 4.83
N SER A 15 -15.45 24.22 5.12
CA SER A 15 -16.59 24.84 4.46
C SER A 15 -16.31 24.86 2.96
N LYS A 16 -17.34 24.55 2.14
CA LYS A 16 -17.18 24.51 0.68
C LYS A 16 -17.05 25.95 0.17
N THR A 17 -15.82 26.43 0.07
CA THR A 17 -15.48 27.73 -0.50
C THR A 17 -15.30 27.63 -2.02
N TYR A 18 -15.89 28.55 -2.77
CA TYR A 18 -15.73 28.62 -4.22
C TYR A 18 -14.33 29.17 -4.59
N ALA A 19 -13.54 28.37 -5.31
CA ALA A 19 -12.12 28.63 -5.55
C ALA A 19 -11.80 29.95 -6.30
N LYS A 20 -12.76 30.53 -7.02
CA LYS A 20 -12.55 31.78 -7.78
C LYS A 20 -12.53 33.02 -6.89
N CYS A 21 -13.36 33.05 -5.84
CA CYS A 21 -13.56 34.24 -5.00
C CYS A 21 -13.41 33.98 -3.50
N GLY A 22 -13.27 32.73 -3.07
CA GLY A 22 -13.17 32.34 -1.66
C GLY A 22 -14.50 32.37 -0.89
N GLY A 23 -15.62 32.71 -1.54
CA GLY A 23 -16.92 32.80 -0.88
C GLY A 23 -17.58 31.44 -0.64
N GLU A 24 -18.38 31.33 0.43
CA GLU A 24 -19.17 30.13 0.76
C GLU A 24 -20.48 30.08 -0.03
N HIS A 25 -20.38 29.79 -1.33
CA HIS A 25 -21.55 29.65 -2.23
C HIS A 25 -21.27 28.69 -3.39
N ALA A 26 -22.32 28.28 -4.10
CA ALA A 26 -22.18 27.49 -5.33
C ALA A 26 -21.74 28.37 -6.50
N ASN A 27 -21.05 27.79 -7.50
CA ASN A 27 -20.53 28.52 -8.67
C ASN A 27 -21.60 29.40 -9.37
N ARG A 28 -22.87 28.96 -9.39
CA ARG A 28 -24.00 29.69 -10.00
C ARG A 28 -24.32 31.01 -9.30
N ASP A 29 -24.01 31.12 -8.01
CA ASP A 29 -24.36 32.27 -7.16
C ASP A 29 -23.20 33.26 -7.05
N CYS A 30 -22.09 33.02 -7.77
CA CYS A 30 -20.93 33.90 -7.71
C CYS A 30 -21.19 35.21 -8.45
N ARG A 31 -21.02 36.33 -7.74
CA ARG A 31 -21.11 37.70 -8.29
C ARG A 31 -20.03 37.98 -9.33
N ILE A 32 -18.89 37.29 -9.28
CA ILE A 32 -17.74 37.50 -10.17
C ILE A 32 -17.89 36.64 -11.44
N LYS A 33 -18.45 37.22 -12.49
CA LYS A 33 -18.59 36.54 -13.80
C LYS A 33 -17.33 36.63 -14.67
N GLY A 34 -16.53 37.70 -14.54
CA GLY A 34 -15.32 37.95 -15.35
C GLY A 34 -14.02 37.32 -14.83
N LYS A 35 -12.90 37.66 -15.46
CA LYS A 35 -11.54 37.37 -14.97
C LYS A 35 -11.19 38.31 -13.81
N ILE A 36 -10.52 37.80 -12.79
CA ILE A 36 -10.00 38.61 -11.68
C ILE A 36 -8.58 39.03 -12.04
N PRO A 37 -8.25 40.33 -12.03
CA PRO A 37 -6.93 40.80 -12.44
C PRO A 37 -5.81 40.30 -11.52
N GLU A 38 -6.12 40.15 -10.23
CA GLU A 38 -5.18 39.63 -9.23
C GLU A 38 -5.81 38.46 -8.47
N PRO A 39 -5.64 37.21 -8.95
CA PRO A 39 -6.18 36.04 -8.28
C PRO A 39 -5.46 35.82 -6.95
N LYS A 40 -6.24 35.66 -5.86
CA LYS A 40 -5.76 35.24 -4.54
C LYS A 40 -5.99 33.75 -4.35
N CYS A 41 -4.98 33.07 -3.81
CA CYS A 41 -5.08 31.65 -3.51
C CYS A 41 -5.89 31.44 -2.22
N VAL A 42 -6.97 30.65 -2.28
CA VAL A 42 -7.77 30.26 -1.10
C VAL A 42 -6.96 29.41 -0.10
N ASN A 43 -5.92 28.70 -0.55
CA ASN A 43 -5.12 27.82 0.31
C ASN A 43 -3.94 28.52 1.01
N CYS A 44 -3.34 29.56 0.41
CA CYS A 44 -2.16 30.24 1.00
C CYS A 44 -2.29 31.77 1.12
N GLY A 45 -3.32 32.38 0.55
CA GLY A 45 -3.55 33.83 0.59
C GLY A 45 -2.67 34.67 -0.33
N GLU A 46 -1.64 34.10 -0.97
CA GLU A 46 -0.75 34.81 -1.90
C GLU A 46 -1.49 35.19 -3.21
N THR A 47 -1.07 36.30 -3.81
CA THR A 47 -1.54 36.73 -5.13
C THR A 47 -0.70 36.09 -6.25
N GLY A 48 -1.29 35.95 -7.44
CA GLY A 48 -0.61 35.45 -8.63
C GLY A 48 -0.94 33.99 -9.00
N HIS A 49 -1.67 33.26 -8.16
CA HIS A 49 -2.21 31.94 -8.50
C HIS A 49 -3.56 31.66 -7.85
N LEU A 50 -4.36 30.79 -8.48
CA LEU A 50 -5.59 30.25 -7.90
C LEU A 50 -5.30 28.93 -7.20
N ALA A 51 -6.02 28.63 -6.11
CA ALA A 51 -5.84 27.42 -5.29
C ALA A 51 -5.90 26.09 -6.05
N ALA A 52 -6.50 26.08 -7.24
CA ALA A 52 -6.62 24.90 -8.11
C ALA A 52 -5.41 24.65 -9.03
N TRP A 53 -4.37 25.48 -8.99
CA TRP A 53 -3.24 25.42 -9.92
C TRP A 53 -1.97 24.88 -9.27
N LYS A 54 -1.15 24.16 -10.05
CA LYS A 54 0.22 23.80 -9.65
C LYS A 54 1.00 25.08 -9.36
N GLY A 55 1.54 25.21 -8.15
CA GLY A 55 2.34 26.38 -7.76
C GLY A 55 2.03 26.95 -6.39
N CYS A 56 0.92 26.56 -5.75
CA CYS A 56 0.69 26.90 -4.35
C CYS A 56 1.73 26.24 -3.46
N LYS A 57 2.49 27.01 -2.68
CA LYS A 57 3.54 26.51 -1.77
C LYS A 57 2.99 25.54 -0.71
N THR A 58 1.72 25.69 -0.33
CA THR A 58 1.06 24.79 0.63
C THR A 58 0.64 23.45 0.02
N ILE A 59 0.64 23.32 -1.31
CA ILE A 59 0.33 22.06 -1.99
C ILE A 59 1.67 21.36 -2.30
N PRO A 60 1.94 20.18 -1.72
CA PRO A 60 3.18 19.47 -1.98
C PRO A 60 3.27 19.07 -3.46
N VAL A 61 4.43 19.33 -4.07
CA VAL A 61 4.74 18.84 -5.41
C VAL A 61 5.02 17.35 -5.31
N ILE A 62 4.06 16.53 -5.76
CA ILE A 62 4.30 15.10 -5.90
C ILE A 62 5.31 14.90 -7.03
N THR A 63 6.57 14.67 -6.68
CA THR A 63 7.62 14.24 -7.61
C THR A 63 7.39 12.77 -7.95
N GLY A 64 6.44 12.53 -8.86
CA GLY A 64 6.29 11.22 -9.48
C GLY A 64 7.51 10.90 -10.37
N PRO A 65 7.77 9.62 -10.68
CA PRO A 65 8.82 9.25 -11.62
C PRO A 65 8.61 9.97 -12.96
N ALA A 66 9.71 10.39 -13.60
CA ALA A 66 9.71 11.11 -14.88
C ALA A 66 8.99 10.33 -16.00
N THR A 67 8.86 9.01 -15.84
CA THR A 67 8.07 8.13 -16.68
C THR A 67 6.60 8.21 -16.29
N ARG A 68 5.83 9.06 -16.99
CA ARG A 68 4.37 8.97 -16.97
C ARG A 68 3.98 7.58 -17.49
N GLN A 69 3.47 6.73 -16.62
CA GLN A 69 2.88 5.46 -17.04
C GLN A 69 1.79 5.75 -18.10
N PRO A 70 1.74 4.99 -19.22
CA PRO A 70 0.72 5.19 -20.23
C PRO A 70 -0.67 5.06 -19.58
N ARG A 71 -1.39 6.17 -19.45
CA ARG A 71 -2.78 6.14 -18.99
C ARG A 71 -3.61 5.49 -20.08
N LYS A 72 -4.27 4.39 -19.75
CA LYS A 72 -5.29 3.81 -20.62
C LYS A 72 -6.39 4.85 -20.82
N THR A 73 -6.71 5.15 -22.08
CA THR A 73 -7.81 6.05 -22.39
C THR A 73 -9.14 5.37 -22.10
N TYR A 74 -10.22 6.14 -21.93
CA TYR A 74 -11.56 5.59 -21.67
C TYR A 74 -11.97 4.55 -22.73
N ALA A 75 -11.67 4.82 -24.01
CA ALA A 75 -11.91 3.90 -25.11
C ALA A 75 -11.12 2.57 -24.99
N GLN A 76 -9.87 2.63 -24.51
CA GLN A 76 -9.02 1.44 -24.32
C GLN A 76 -9.49 0.57 -23.14
N ALA A 77 -10.19 1.14 -22.16
CA ALA A 77 -10.76 0.38 -21.04
C ALA A 77 -12.06 -0.33 -21.41
N ALA A 78 -12.80 0.20 -22.38
CA ALA A 78 -14.08 -0.34 -22.84
C ALA A 78 -13.94 -1.56 -23.79
N ASN A 79 -12.82 -1.69 -24.50
CA ASN A 79 -12.62 -2.73 -25.53
C ASN A 79 -11.93 -4.00 -25.00
N LYS A 80 -12.07 -4.34 -23.72
CA LYS A 80 -11.29 -5.44 -23.11
C LYS A 80 -11.74 -6.87 -23.46
N ASP A 81 -12.81 -7.00 -24.25
CA ASP A 81 -13.35 -8.29 -24.66
C ASP A 81 -12.99 -8.58 -26.14
N THR A 82 -11.71 -8.72 -26.45
CA THR A 82 -11.19 -9.55 -27.57
C THR A 82 -9.66 -9.55 -27.54
N SER A 83 -9.08 -10.73 -27.70
CA SER A 83 -7.70 -11.07 -27.40
C SER A 83 -6.73 -10.83 -28.57
N GLU A 84 -5.46 -10.65 -28.21
CA GLU A 84 -4.21 -10.94 -28.95
C GLU A 84 -3.63 -9.92 -29.95
N GLY A 85 -2.32 -9.67 -29.76
CA GLY A 85 -1.47 -8.81 -30.56
C GLY A 85 -0.13 -8.56 -29.86
N GLU A 86 0.73 -9.58 -29.80
CA GLU A 86 2.11 -9.49 -29.30
C GLU A 86 2.94 -8.45 -30.07
N LYS A 87 3.67 -7.59 -29.33
CA LYS A 87 5.02 -7.13 -29.69
C LYS A 87 5.90 -7.05 -28.43
N LYS A 88 6.74 -8.09 -28.24
CA LYS A 88 7.95 -8.14 -27.38
C LYS A 88 9.10 -7.42 -28.13
N SER A 89 10.11 -6.70 -27.59
CA SER A 89 10.84 -6.60 -26.29
C SER A 89 11.69 -5.27 -26.28
N PRO A 90 12.57 -4.92 -25.29
CA PRO A 90 13.00 -5.62 -24.07
C PRO A 90 13.21 -4.82 -22.75
N LYS A 91 13.23 -5.59 -21.64
CA LYS A 91 13.87 -5.33 -20.31
C LYS A 91 13.19 -4.37 -19.31
N GLN A 92 12.00 -4.73 -18.79
CA GLN A 92 11.67 -4.44 -17.37
C GLN A 92 10.50 -5.29 -16.79
N GLU A 93 9.69 -5.93 -17.63
CA GLU A 93 8.47 -6.64 -17.20
C GLU A 93 8.66 -8.03 -16.60
N LYS A 94 9.76 -8.74 -16.91
CA LYS A 94 9.94 -10.14 -16.45
C LYS A 94 10.03 -10.26 -14.92
N ASN A 95 10.64 -9.29 -14.27
CA ASN A 95 10.89 -9.34 -12.83
C ASN A 95 9.60 -9.16 -12.03
N THR A 96 8.66 -8.33 -12.48
CA THR A 96 7.44 -8.04 -11.72
C THR A 96 6.47 -9.21 -11.70
N THR A 97 6.33 -9.93 -12.82
CA THR A 97 5.43 -11.10 -12.91
C THR A 97 5.98 -12.30 -12.15
N GLU A 98 7.29 -12.53 -12.20
CA GLU A 98 7.98 -13.55 -11.39
C GLU A 98 7.90 -13.23 -9.89
N ILE A 99 8.05 -11.95 -9.50
CA ILE A 99 7.88 -11.53 -8.10
C ILE A 99 6.44 -11.73 -7.62
N ILE A 100 5.44 -11.39 -8.44
CA ILE A 100 4.02 -11.56 -8.08
C ILE A 100 3.67 -13.04 -7.95
N ALA A 101 4.14 -13.89 -8.88
CA ALA A 101 3.97 -15.34 -8.80
C ALA A 101 4.67 -15.92 -7.55
N GLY A 102 5.92 -15.52 -7.30
CA GLY A 102 6.66 -15.95 -6.11
C GLY A 102 6.02 -15.51 -4.79
N LEU A 103 5.40 -14.32 -4.75
CA LEU A 103 4.64 -13.87 -3.58
C LEU A 103 3.38 -14.71 -3.33
N ALA A 104 2.71 -15.19 -4.38
CA ALA A 104 1.58 -16.10 -4.26
C ALA A 104 2.04 -17.47 -3.74
N ASP A 105 3.12 -18.03 -4.31
CA ASP A 105 3.69 -19.33 -3.90
C ASP A 105 4.16 -19.31 -2.43
N ILE A 106 4.79 -18.22 -1.99
CA ILE A 106 5.20 -18.03 -0.59
C ILE A 106 3.98 -17.99 0.32
N LYS A 107 2.90 -17.31 -0.10
CA LYS A 107 1.67 -17.22 0.69
C LYS A 107 1.00 -18.59 0.84
N GLU A 108 0.94 -19.38 -0.23
CA GLU A 108 0.44 -20.76 -0.20
C GLU A 108 1.30 -21.65 0.70
N SER A 109 2.62 -21.53 0.60
CA SER A 109 3.57 -22.25 1.46
C SER A 109 3.37 -21.91 2.95
N LEU A 110 3.12 -20.63 3.28
CA LEU A 110 2.83 -20.19 4.64
C LEU A 110 1.48 -20.70 5.16
N GLU A 111 0.50 -20.91 4.27
CA GLU A 111 -0.77 -21.53 4.63
C GLU A 111 -0.59 -23.02 4.93
N ALA A 112 0.11 -23.75 4.06
CA ALA A 112 0.42 -25.16 4.27
C ALA A 112 1.20 -25.39 5.59
N LEU A 113 2.10 -24.48 5.96
CA LEU A 113 2.80 -24.54 7.25
C LEU A 113 1.88 -24.29 8.45
N ARG A 114 0.85 -23.44 8.31
CA ARG A 114 -0.18 -23.25 9.34
C ARG A 114 -1.02 -24.51 9.51
N ASP A 115 -1.45 -25.12 8.41
CA ASP A 115 -2.22 -26.37 8.45
C ASP A 115 -1.42 -27.51 9.09
N LEU A 116 -0.15 -27.65 8.70
CA LEU A 116 0.75 -28.62 9.31
C LEU A 116 0.91 -28.37 10.82
N LYS A 117 1.01 -27.11 11.25
CA LYS A 117 1.06 -26.76 12.68
C LYS A 117 -0.21 -27.19 13.41
N TYR A 118 -1.39 -26.95 12.83
CA TYR A 118 -2.66 -27.38 13.44
C TYR A 118 -2.74 -28.90 13.55
N LEU A 119 -2.38 -29.63 12.49
CA LEU A 119 -2.37 -31.09 12.50
C LEU A 119 -1.41 -31.66 13.56
N ILE A 120 -0.23 -31.07 13.70
CA ILE A 120 0.73 -31.42 14.76
C ILE A 120 0.12 -31.16 16.14
N GLN A 121 -0.57 -30.04 16.34
CA GLN A 121 -1.23 -29.75 17.63
C GLN A 121 -2.36 -30.73 17.98
N GLU A 122 -2.98 -31.38 17.00
CA GLU A 122 -4.06 -32.35 17.22
C GLU A 122 -3.57 -33.68 17.82
N PHE A 123 -2.28 -34.01 17.64
CA PHE A 123 -1.70 -35.26 18.14
C PHE A 123 -0.51 -35.04 19.09
N PRO A 124 -0.72 -34.37 20.25
CA PRO A 124 0.37 -34.03 21.17
C PRO A 124 1.06 -35.27 21.72
N THR A 125 0.30 -36.34 21.97
CA THR A 125 0.82 -37.62 22.50
C THR A 125 1.83 -38.28 21.56
N ILE A 126 1.56 -38.26 20.24
CA ILE A 126 2.44 -38.85 19.23
C ILE A 126 3.76 -38.06 19.15
N ILE A 127 3.70 -36.74 19.28
CA ILE A 127 4.88 -35.86 19.28
C ILE A 127 5.74 -36.10 20.50
N GLU A 128 5.13 -36.23 21.68
CA GLU A 128 5.87 -36.54 22.91
C GLU A 128 6.53 -37.91 22.85
N ALA A 129 5.83 -38.92 22.31
CA ALA A 129 6.40 -40.23 22.07
C ALA A 129 7.59 -40.15 21.09
N ALA A 130 7.47 -39.43 19.99
CA ALA A 130 8.55 -39.23 19.03
C ALA A 130 9.77 -38.53 19.65
N LYS A 131 9.56 -37.52 20.50
CA LYS A 131 10.63 -36.84 21.26
C LYS A 131 11.36 -37.80 22.18
N LYS A 132 10.62 -38.62 22.94
CA LYS A 132 11.19 -39.64 23.83
C LYS A 132 11.99 -40.68 23.02
N CYS A 133 11.46 -41.16 21.90
CA CYS A 133 12.17 -42.08 21.01
C CYS A 133 13.48 -41.49 20.45
N LYS A 134 13.49 -40.19 20.10
CA LYS A 134 14.71 -39.51 19.63
C LYS A 134 15.79 -39.44 20.70
N GLN A 135 15.42 -39.14 21.95
CA GLN A 135 16.35 -39.12 23.09
C GLN A 135 16.94 -40.50 23.38
N VAL A 136 16.10 -41.54 23.35
CA VAL A 136 16.55 -42.93 23.53
C VAL A 136 17.50 -43.33 22.40
N LYS A 137 17.19 -42.99 21.13
CA LYS A 137 18.09 -43.23 20.00
C LYS A 137 19.45 -42.56 20.19
N THR A 138 19.51 -41.36 20.74
CA THR A 138 20.79 -40.68 21.00
C THR A 138 21.58 -41.40 22.08
N LYS A 139 20.94 -41.79 23.19
CA LYS A 139 21.59 -42.54 24.27
C LYS A 139 22.09 -43.91 23.83
N VAL A 140 21.28 -44.63 23.07
CA VAL A 140 21.62 -45.95 22.51
C VAL A 140 22.78 -45.82 21.52
N MET A 141 22.78 -44.81 20.65
CA MET A 141 23.87 -44.57 19.69
C MET A 141 25.19 -44.18 20.39
N ILE A 142 25.13 -43.37 21.46
CA ILE A 142 26.31 -43.05 22.28
C ILE A 142 26.91 -44.31 22.93
N VAL A 143 26.07 -45.27 23.33
CA VAL A 143 26.53 -46.54 23.95
C VAL A 143 27.01 -47.54 22.90
N LEU A 144 26.36 -47.62 21.74
CA LEU A 144 26.68 -48.59 20.69
C LEU A 144 27.87 -48.18 19.83
N ASN A 145 28.09 -46.89 19.56
CA ASN A 145 29.21 -46.45 18.71
C ASN A 145 30.59 -46.91 19.26
N PRO A 146 30.89 -46.78 20.57
CA PRO A 146 32.13 -47.31 21.14
C PRO A 146 32.24 -48.85 21.07
N LEU A 147 31.11 -49.57 21.16
CA LEU A 147 31.07 -51.03 21.11
C LEU A 147 31.25 -51.59 19.68
N MET A 148 30.85 -50.80 18.68
CA MET A 148 30.93 -51.17 17.26
C MET A 148 32.22 -50.68 16.59
N GLY A 149 33.11 -49.99 17.32
CA GLY A 149 34.42 -49.58 16.83
C GLY A 149 34.41 -48.52 15.72
N VAL A 150 33.36 -47.70 15.65
CA VAL A 150 33.24 -46.55 14.72
C VAL A 150 33.46 -45.24 15.48
#